data_AF-A0AAF0J4G4-F1
#
_entry.id   AF-A0AAF0J4G4-F1
#
_cell.length_a   1.000
_cell.length_b   1.000
_cell.length_c   1.000
_cell.angle_alpha   90.00
_cell.angle_beta   90.00
_cell.angle_gamma   90.00
#
_symmetry.space_group_name_H-M   'P 1'
#
loop_
_entity.id
_entity.type
_entity.pdbx_description
1 polymer ?
#
loop_
_entity_poly.entity_id
_entity_poly.type
_entity_poly.pdbx_seq_one_letter_code
_entity_poly.pdbx_strand_id
1 'polypeptide(L)'
;MNFLVWCVREVYFVFIEPVLLYWDLVKAGFGDATYGRDAIPYGPMERELIYDNPAVRVTRRRVFLSQGEPILDTSLGSSKRALPFRNNGKRVDAWINYYVWEMPEVLRQNDLHADIYLIHGINEYSGRVIPQAMVHMKHGFRTIAIDMPTYDRSSGLHSHLPTLRMNEGALSAVMMHMQMFDQNDPTMNVKKRYRFAQGASMGGFTVVYHAALHPPHSSPASLALDAVAVTAPMLRISSETRPATWVDTIGRILSCFAGRLGLIRAIRGNLSDDPMCVLTV
;
A
#
# COMPACT_ATOMS: atom_id res chain seq x y z
N MET A 1 16.90 -10.06 -23.35
CA MET A 1 17.38 -8.65 -23.36
C MET A 1 18.89 -8.67 -23.25
N ASN A 2 19.63 -8.01 -24.15
CA ASN A 2 21.10 -7.98 -24.08
C ASN A 2 21.54 -7.13 -22.86
N PHE A 3 22.64 -7.52 -22.21
CA PHE A 3 23.25 -6.84 -21.07
C PHE A 3 23.38 -5.32 -21.27
N LEU A 4 23.78 -4.86 -22.47
CA LEU A 4 23.87 -3.43 -22.76
C LEU A 4 22.53 -2.71 -22.61
N VAL A 5 21.45 -3.30 -23.12
CA VAL A 5 20.09 -2.75 -23.02
C VAL A 5 19.63 -2.71 -21.57
N TRP A 6 19.97 -3.74 -20.79
CA TRP A 6 19.72 -3.74 -19.35
C TRP A 6 20.48 -2.60 -18.66
N CYS A 7 21.79 -2.45 -18.90
CA CYS A 7 22.59 -1.37 -18.32
C CYS A 7 22.04 0.02 -18.66
N VAL A 8 21.71 0.29 -19.92
CA VAL A 8 21.13 1.58 -20.34
C VAL A 8 19.82 1.85 -19.61
N ARG A 9 18.97 0.82 -19.48
CA ARG A 9 17.69 0.92 -18.77
C ARG A 9 17.87 1.21 -17.28
N GLU A 10 18.79 0.51 -16.61
CA GLU A 10 19.10 0.75 -15.19
C GLU A 10 19.68 2.15 -14.99
N VAL A 11 20.63 2.57 -15.83
CA VAL A 11 21.18 3.94 -15.77
C VAL A 11 20.07 4.98 -15.89
N TYR A 12 19.13 4.77 -16.82
CA TYR A 12 17.99 5.66 -16.99
C TYR A 12 17.12 5.72 -15.73
N PHE A 13 16.58 4.59 -15.26
CA PHE A 13 15.61 4.61 -14.14
C PHE A 13 16.23 4.96 -12.78
N VAL A 14 17.52 4.65 -12.59
CA VAL A 14 18.22 4.88 -11.33
C VAL A 14 18.72 6.32 -11.23
N PHE A 15 19.33 6.86 -12.30
CA PHE A 15 20.05 8.14 -12.24
C PHE A 15 19.40 9.26 -13.05
N ILE A 16 18.87 8.96 -14.24
CA ILE A 16 18.40 10.00 -15.18
C ILE A 16 16.94 10.37 -14.88
N GLU A 17 16.05 9.39 -14.80
CA GLU A 17 14.62 9.58 -14.62
C GLU A 17 14.27 10.39 -13.36
N PRO A 18 14.87 10.17 -12.16
CA PRO A 18 14.58 10.99 -10.99
C PRO A 18 14.83 12.48 -11.22
N VAL A 19 15.92 12.81 -11.91
CA VAL A 19 16.27 14.20 -12.24
C VAL A 19 15.27 14.76 -13.25
N LEU A 20 14.97 14.04 -14.32
CA LEU A 20 14.00 14.49 -15.31
C LEU A 20 12.58 14.65 -14.73
N LEU A 21 12.19 13.78 -13.78
CA LEU A 21 10.92 13.88 -13.06
C LEU A 21 10.88 15.11 -12.15
N TYR A 22 11.98 15.44 -11.47
CA TYR A 22 12.06 16.63 -10.61
C TYR A 22 11.77 17.92 -11.39
N TRP A 23 12.24 17.99 -12.64
CA TRP A 23 12.00 19.11 -13.56
C TRP A 23 10.73 18.99 -14.41
N ASP A 24 9.88 17.99 -14.16
CA ASP A 24 8.66 17.69 -14.93
C ASP A 24 8.89 17.46 -16.45
N LEU A 25 10.11 17.07 -16.85
CA LEU A 25 10.50 16.87 -18.25
C LEU A 25 10.04 15.53 -18.83
N VAL A 26 9.78 14.54 -17.96
CA VAL A 26 9.30 13.21 -18.36
C VAL A 26 8.17 12.74 -17.46
N LYS A 27 7.50 11.66 -17.88
CA LYS A 27 6.53 10.94 -17.05
C LYS A 27 7.15 9.67 -16.48
N ALA A 28 6.80 9.35 -15.24
CA ALA A 28 7.32 8.19 -14.53
C ALA A 28 6.99 6.90 -15.29
N GLY A 29 7.97 6.00 -15.40
CA GLY A 29 7.83 4.73 -16.11
C GLY A 29 7.35 4.89 -17.54
N PHE A 30 7.80 5.95 -18.22
CA PHE A 30 7.37 6.32 -19.58
C PHE A 30 5.85 6.52 -19.71
N GLY A 31 5.21 7.06 -18.68
CA GLY A 31 3.76 7.31 -18.65
C GLY A 31 2.98 6.28 -17.82
N ASP A 32 3.59 5.13 -17.50
CA ASP A 32 3.08 4.21 -16.51
C ASP A 32 3.85 4.33 -15.19
N ALA A 33 3.30 5.10 -14.24
CA ALA A 33 3.95 5.27 -12.95
C ALA A 33 3.97 4.01 -12.07
N THR A 34 3.37 2.90 -12.50
CA THR A 34 3.51 1.57 -11.86
C THR A 34 4.58 0.70 -12.53
N TYR A 35 5.26 1.22 -13.56
CA TYR A 35 6.31 0.52 -14.30
C TYR A 35 5.85 -0.85 -14.80
N GLY A 36 4.61 -0.92 -15.30
CA GLY A 36 3.98 -2.12 -15.87
C GLY A 36 3.22 -3.00 -14.88
N ARG A 37 3.34 -2.78 -13.57
CA ARG A 37 2.70 -3.66 -12.57
C ARG A 37 1.17 -3.63 -12.62
N ASP A 38 0.57 -2.48 -12.92
CA ASP A 38 -0.89 -2.33 -13.03
C ASP A 38 -1.51 -3.19 -14.15
N ALA A 39 -0.72 -3.59 -15.14
CA ALA A 39 -1.15 -4.46 -16.25
C ALA A 39 -1.16 -5.95 -15.88
N ILE A 40 -0.63 -6.33 -14.72
CA ILE A 40 -0.63 -7.72 -14.26
C ILE A 40 -2.08 -8.13 -13.93
N PRO A 41 -2.60 -9.22 -14.54
CA PRO A 41 -3.95 -9.69 -14.29
C PRO A 41 -4.08 -10.21 -12.84
N TYR A 42 -5.30 -10.14 -12.30
CA TYR A 42 -5.60 -10.74 -11.01
C TYR A 42 -5.42 -12.26 -11.04
N GLY A 43 -4.87 -12.82 -9.96
CA GLY A 43 -4.70 -14.27 -9.83
C GLY A 43 -6.03 -15.03 -9.72
N PRO A 44 -6.04 -16.36 -9.93
CA PRO A 44 -7.26 -17.17 -9.88
C PRO A 44 -8.03 -17.05 -8.56
N MET A 45 -7.33 -17.12 -7.43
CA MET A 45 -7.94 -16.98 -6.10
C MET A 45 -8.57 -15.60 -5.89
N GLU A 46 -7.92 -14.54 -6.39
CA GLU A 46 -8.46 -13.18 -6.26
C GLU A 46 -9.74 -13.02 -7.06
N ARG A 47 -9.73 -13.58 -8.28
CA ARG A 47 -10.90 -13.61 -9.14
C ARG A 47 -12.04 -14.36 -8.47
N GLU A 48 -11.82 -15.60 -8.07
CA GLU A 48 -12.85 -16.45 -7.47
C GLU A 48 -13.45 -15.83 -6.19
N LEU A 49 -12.61 -15.34 -5.27
CA LEU A 49 -13.09 -14.92 -3.95
C LEU A 49 -13.63 -13.48 -3.94
N ILE A 50 -13.12 -12.60 -4.79
CA ILE A 50 -13.43 -11.16 -4.77
C ILE A 50 -14.11 -10.70 -6.05
N TYR A 51 -13.45 -10.82 -7.21
CA TYR A 51 -13.89 -10.09 -8.41
C TYR A 51 -15.03 -10.77 -9.17
N ASP A 52 -15.08 -12.10 -9.16
CA ASP A 52 -16.09 -12.93 -9.81
C ASP A 52 -17.14 -13.43 -8.78
N ASN A 53 -16.98 -13.07 -7.49
CA ASN A 53 -17.89 -13.45 -6.41
C ASN A 53 -19.10 -12.50 -6.34
N PRO A 54 -20.34 -12.96 -6.62
CA PRO A 54 -21.51 -12.09 -6.64
C PRO A 54 -21.92 -11.54 -5.27
N ALA A 55 -21.44 -12.14 -4.18
CA ALA A 55 -21.69 -11.64 -2.83
C ALA A 55 -20.82 -10.43 -2.47
N VAL A 56 -19.71 -10.21 -3.19
CA VAL A 56 -18.72 -9.17 -2.90
C VAL A 56 -18.91 -8.00 -3.86
N ARG A 57 -19.10 -6.80 -3.31
CA ARG A 57 -19.01 -5.54 -4.03
C ARG A 57 -17.59 -5.01 -3.94
N VAL A 58 -17.03 -4.66 -5.10
CA VAL A 58 -15.68 -4.14 -5.22
C VAL A 58 -15.72 -2.69 -5.69
N THR A 59 -15.09 -1.80 -4.93
CA THR A 59 -14.82 -0.42 -5.36
C THR A 59 -13.32 -0.17 -5.36
N ARG A 60 -12.74 0.05 -6.54
CA ARG A 60 -11.33 0.41 -6.69
C ARG A 60 -11.18 1.93 -6.69
N ARG A 61 -10.25 2.44 -5.88
CA ARG A 61 -10.01 3.88 -5.73
C ARG A 61 -8.52 4.20 -5.74
N ARG A 62 -8.21 5.47 -6.00
CA ARG A 62 -6.86 6.03 -5.90
C ARG A 62 -6.90 7.32 -5.10
N VAL A 63 -6.06 7.45 -4.08
CA VAL A 63 -5.78 8.73 -3.43
C VAL A 63 -4.51 9.31 -4.03
N PHE A 64 -4.60 10.52 -4.58
CA PHE A 64 -3.47 11.22 -5.18
C PHE A 64 -2.69 11.99 -4.11
N LEU A 65 -1.37 12.07 -4.28
CA LEU A 65 -0.47 12.72 -3.35
C LEU A 65 0.30 13.85 -4.04
N SER A 66 0.62 14.87 -3.27
CA SER A 66 1.57 15.93 -3.62
C SER A 66 2.62 15.98 -2.52
N GLN A 67 3.84 15.53 -2.80
CA GLN A 67 4.94 15.50 -1.82
C GLN A 67 4.59 14.73 -0.53
N GLY A 68 3.84 13.63 -0.68
CA GLY A 68 3.40 12.79 0.44
C GLY A 68 2.07 13.22 1.09
N GLU A 69 1.58 14.43 0.82
CA GLU A 69 0.31 14.92 1.36
C GLU A 69 -0.87 14.50 0.47
N PRO A 70 -1.98 14.01 1.04
CA PRO A 70 -3.14 13.60 0.26
C PRO A 70 -3.87 14.79 -0.37
N ILE A 71 -4.30 14.61 -1.62
CA ILE A 71 -5.19 15.50 -2.34
C ILE A 71 -6.60 14.92 -2.25
N LEU A 72 -7.40 15.51 -1.35
CA LEU A 72 -8.80 15.14 -1.14
C LEU A 72 -9.71 15.87 -2.12
N ASP A 73 -9.72 15.42 -3.37
CA ASP A 73 -10.50 15.98 -4.46
C ASP A 73 -11.24 14.87 -5.20
N THR A 74 -12.55 14.77 -5.00
CA THR A 74 -13.40 13.74 -5.62
C THR A 74 -13.46 13.84 -7.14
N SER A 75 -13.19 15.01 -7.72
CA SER A 75 -13.19 15.23 -9.17
C SER A 75 -12.05 14.53 -9.90
N LEU A 76 -10.97 14.19 -9.18
CA LEU A 76 -9.85 13.44 -9.76
C LEU A 76 -10.25 12.03 -10.19
N GLY A 77 -11.32 11.49 -9.60
CA GLY A 77 -11.81 10.14 -9.83
C GLY A 77 -10.77 9.08 -9.45
N SER A 78 -10.91 7.89 -10.03
CA SER A 78 -10.01 6.74 -9.76
C SER A 78 -9.15 6.35 -10.97
N SER A 79 -9.20 7.13 -12.06
CA SER A 79 -8.53 6.81 -13.32
C SER A 79 -7.01 6.95 -13.20
N LYS A 80 -6.29 6.10 -13.95
CA LYS A 80 -4.83 6.19 -14.07
C LYS A 80 -4.48 7.46 -14.84
N ARG A 81 -3.49 8.21 -14.37
CA ARG A 81 -2.98 9.43 -15.02
C ARG A 81 -1.46 9.33 -15.10
N ALA A 82 -0.81 9.93 -16.08
CA ALA A 82 0.65 9.95 -16.10
C ALA A 82 1.19 10.92 -15.01
N LEU A 83 2.19 10.50 -14.22
CA LEU A 83 2.84 11.35 -13.22
C LEU A 83 4.14 11.95 -13.74
N PRO A 84 4.51 13.17 -13.33
CA PRO A 84 3.71 14.09 -12.53
C PRO A 84 2.64 14.81 -13.38
N PHE A 85 1.60 15.36 -12.75
CA PHE A 85 0.66 16.29 -13.40
C PHE A 85 0.23 17.40 -12.43
N ARG A 86 -0.53 18.39 -12.90
CA ARG A 86 -1.04 19.48 -12.04
C ARG A 86 -2.53 19.33 -11.76
N ASN A 87 -2.92 19.50 -10.50
CA ASN A 87 -4.32 19.62 -10.08
C ASN A 87 -4.47 20.87 -9.20
N ASN A 88 -5.31 21.83 -9.60
CA ASN A 88 -5.54 23.07 -8.85
C ASN A 88 -4.23 23.76 -8.40
N GLY A 89 -3.26 23.86 -9.30
CA GLY A 89 -1.94 24.44 -9.05
C GLY A 89 -0.94 23.54 -8.31
N LYS A 90 -1.41 22.49 -7.61
CA LYS A 90 -0.54 21.51 -6.91
C LYS A 90 0.06 20.50 -7.89
N ARG A 91 1.32 20.12 -7.65
CA ARG A 91 2.01 19.07 -8.39
C ARG A 91 1.66 17.72 -7.79
N VAL A 92 0.98 16.88 -8.56
CA VAL A 92 0.67 15.51 -8.20
C VAL A 92 1.81 14.61 -8.66
N ASP A 93 2.41 13.89 -7.72
CA ASP A 93 3.64 13.13 -7.96
C ASP A 93 3.57 11.67 -7.51
N ALA A 94 2.49 11.27 -6.83
CA ALA A 94 2.19 9.88 -6.51
C ALA A 94 0.67 9.63 -6.40
N TRP A 95 0.29 8.36 -6.40
CA TRP A 95 -1.00 7.90 -5.89
C TRP A 95 -0.86 6.56 -5.20
N ILE A 96 -1.79 6.32 -4.28
CA ILE A 96 -1.98 5.03 -3.61
C ILE A 96 -3.27 4.41 -4.13
N ASN A 97 -3.15 3.23 -4.71
CA ASN A 97 -4.26 2.40 -5.13
C ASN A 97 -4.77 1.60 -3.92
N TYR A 98 -6.08 1.53 -3.78
CA TYR A 98 -6.71 0.71 -2.75
C TYR A 98 -8.07 0.21 -3.23
N TYR A 99 -8.56 -0.80 -2.54
CA TYR A 99 -9.83 -1.44 -2.82
C TYR A 99 -10.69 -1.41 -1.58
N VAL A 100 -11.97 -1.13 -1.78
CA VAL A 100 -13.02 -1.37 -0.79
C VAL A 100 -13.72 -2.65 -1.22
N TRP A 101 -13.61 -3.68 -0.38
CA TRP A 101 -14.34 -4.93 -0.56
C TRP A 101 -15.35 -5.07 0.57
N GLU A 102 -16.59 -5.36 0.19
CA GLU A 102 -17.69 -5.50 1.13
C GLU A 102 -18.70 -6.54 0.66
N MET A 103 -19.42 -7.13 1.62
CA MET A 103 -20.59 -7.97 1.34
C MET A 103 -21.83 -7.20 1.79
N PRO A 104 -22.54 -6.49 0.87
CA PRO A 104 -23.60 -5.55 1.25
C PRO A 104 -24.72 -6.19 2.08
N GLU A 105 -25.06 -7.45 1.80
CA GLU A 105 -26.07 -8.19 2.57
C GLU A 105 -25.62 -8.39 4.02
N VAL A 106 -24.40 -8.89 4.21
CA VAL A 106 -23.82 -9.17 5.54
C VAL A 106 -23.63 -7.88 6.33
N LEU A 107 -23.22 -6.79 5.67
CA LEU A 107 -23.12 -5.47 6.29
C LEU A 107 -24.47 -5.00 6.84
N ARG A 108 -25.55 -5.13 6.05
CA ARG A 108 -26.90 -4.74 6.49
C ARG A 108 -27.41 -5.60 7.64
N GLN A 109 -27.10 -6.89 7.64
CA GLN A 109 -27.54 -7.81 8.68
C GLN A 109 -26.85 -7.58 10.02
N ASN A 110 -25.55 -7.25 10.02
CA ASN A 110 -24.76 -7.11 11.26
C ASN A 110 -24.68 -5.67 11.78
N ASP A 111 -24.81 -4.66 10.92
CA ASP A 111 -24.81 -3.22 11.27
C ASP A 111 -23.65 -2.76 12.17
N LEU A 112 -22.44 -3.32 11.97
CA LEU A 112 -21.28 -3.05 12.83
C LEU A 112 -20.68 -1.64 12.67
N HIS A 113 -20.92 -0.98 11.53
CA HIS A 113 -20.28 0.28 11.15
C HIS A 113 -18.76 0.31 11.37
N ALA A 114 -18.06 -0.75 10.95
CA ALA A 114 -16.63 -0.92 11.18
C ALA A 114 -15.85 -1.15 9.88
N ASP A 115 -14.66 -0.55 9.82
CA ASP A 115 -13.70 -0.67 8.75
C ASP A 115 -12.46 -1.43 9.20
N ILE A 116 -11.94 -2.31 8.33
CA ILE A 116 -10.66 -2.99 8.54
C ILE A 116 -9.71 -2.64 7.39
N TYR A 117 -8.68 -1.86 7.69
CA TYR A 117 -7.60 -1.53 6.76
C TYR A 117 -6.57 -2.67 6.72
N LEU A 118 -6.42 -3.32 5.58
CA LEU A 118 -5.56 -4.48 5.37
C LEU A 118 -4.27 -4.06 4.66
N ILE A 119 -3.14 -4.28 5.34
CA ILE A 119 -1.81 -3.79 4.94
C ILE A 119 -0.88 -4.98 4.69
N HIS A 120 -0.47 -5.16 3.44
CA HIS A 120 0.39 -6.27 3.03
C HIS A 120 1.86 -6.08 3.43
N GLY A 121 2.64 -7.16 3.39
CA GLY A 121 4.07 -7.20 3.68
C GLY A 121 4.96 -6.67 2.54
N ILE A 122 6.27 -6.74 2.74
CA ILE A 122 7.24 -6.38 1.71
C ILE A 122 7.16 -7.38 0.54
N ASN A 123 7.23 -6.87 -0.70
CA ASN A 123 7.16 -7.68 -1.92
C ASN A 123 5.84 -8.48 -2.07
N GLU A 124 4.78 -8.01 -1.40
CA GLU A 124 3.41 -8.48 -1.56
C GLU A 124 2.53 -7.41 -2.21
N TYR A 125 1.22 -7.64 -2.22
CA TYR A 125 0.19 -6.77 -2.76
C TYR A 125 -1.16 -7.06 -2.09
N SER A 126 -2.17 -6.21 -2.32
CA SER A 126 -3.51 -6.37 -1.71
C SER A 126 -4.16 -7.74 -1.95
N GLY A 127 -3.90 -8.41 -3.06
CA GLY A 127 -4.43 -9.76 -3.32
C GLY A 127 -3.98 -10.81 -2.29
N ARG A 128 -2.85 -10.59 -1.61
CA ARG A 128 -2.35 -11.49 -0.55
C ARG A 128 -3.15 -11.42 0.74
N VAL A 129 -3.91 -10.34 0.97
CA VAL A 129 -4.73 -10.16 2.17
C VAL A 129 -6.19 -10.59 1.98
N ILE A 130 -6.53 -11.21 0.84
CA ILE A 130 -7.89 -11.67 0.53
C ILE A 130 -8.41 -12.71 1.52
N PRO A 131 -7.65 -13.75 1.94
CA PRO A 131 -8.14 -14.72 2.93
C PRO A 131 -8.62 -14.04 4.22
N GLN A 132 -7.88 -13.05 4.70
CA GLN A 132 -8.23 -12.23 5.86
C GLN A 132 -9.45 -11.36 5.56
N ALA A 133 -9.50 -10.71 4.39
CA ALA A 133 -10.64 -9.91 3.96
C ALA A 133 -11.94 -10.71 3.93
N MET A 134 -11.90 -11.94 3.42
CA MET A 134 -13.06 -12.82 3.34
C MET A 134 -13.61 -13.19 4.71
N VAL A 135 -12.74 -13.45 5.69
CA VAL A 135 -13.16 -13.68 7.08
C VAL A 135 -13.86 -12.44 7.61
N HIS A 136 -13.25 -11.26 7.47
CA HIS A 136 -13.80 -10.01 7.96
C HIS A 136 -15.14 -9.62 7.31
N MET A 137 -15.23 -9.70 5.98
CA MET A 137 -16.47 -9.39 5.26
C MET A 137 -17.63 -10.31 5.66
N LYS A 138 -17.36 -11.60 5.89
CA LYS A 138 -18.37 -12.57 6.38
C LYS A 138 -18.89 -12.27 7.78
N HIS A 139 -18.17 -11.45 8.56
CA HIS A 139 -18.59 -11.00 9.89
C HIS A 139 -19.11 -9.57 9.90
N GLY A 140 -19.38 -8.97 8.72
CA GLY A 140 -20.01 -7.64 8.64
C GLY A 140 -19.04 -6.47 8.75
N PHE A 141 -17.75 -6.67 8.48
CA PHE A 141 -16.79 -5.57 8.33
C PHE A 141 -16.69 -5.12 6.87
N ARG A 142 -16.49 -3.81 6.65
CA ARG A 142 -16.03 -3.29 5.35
C ARG A 142 -14.51 -3.37 5.33
N THR A 143 -13.94 -4.00 4.31
CA THR A 143 -12.48 -4.20 4.24
C THR A 143 -11.86 -3.25 3.22
N ILE A 144 -10.73 -2.63 3.59
CA ILE A 144 -10.00 -1.68 2.77
C ILE A 144 -8.59 -2.21 2.56
N ALA A 145 -8.33 -2.83 1.41
CA ALA A 145 -7.03 -3.37 1.07
C ALA A 145 -6.20 -2.33 0.32
N ILE A 146 -5.01 -2.02 0.83
CA ILE A 146 -4.15 -0.96 0.30
C ILE A 146 -2.97 -1.58 -0.43
N ASP A 147 -2.71 -1.15 -1.67
CA ASP A 147 -1.42 -1.40 -2.32
C ASP A 147 -0.44 -0.36 -1.78
N MET A 148 0.52 -0.79 -0.97
CA MET A 148 1.47 0.12 -0.33
C MET A 148 2.31 0.89 -1.36
N PRO A 149 2.88 2.07 -1.02
CA PRO A 149 3.67 2.85 -1.95
C PRO A 149 4.70 1.99 -2.67
N THR A 150 4.78 2.14 -3.99
CA THR A 150 5.65 1.38 -4.88
C THR A 150 5.32 -0.10 -5.11
N TYR A 151 4.30 -0.65 -4.45
CA TYR A 151 3.86 -2.03 -4.66
C TYR A 151 2.61 -2.08 -5.53
N ASP A 152 2.46 -3.20 -6.23
CA ASP A 152 1.31 -3.53 -7.09
C ASP A 152 0.86 -2.34 -7.96
N ARG A 153 -0.37 -1.88 -7.77
CA ARG A 153 -1.00 -0.86 -8.62
C ARG A 153 -0.85 0.57 -8.08
N SER A 154 -0.13 0.74 -6.99
CA SER A 154 0.32 2.05 -6.50
C SER A 154 1.51 2.54 -7.31
N SER A 155 1.61 3.86 -7.46
CA SER A 155 2.71 4.48 -8.21
C SER A 155 4.06 4.26 -7.51
N GLY A 156 5.14 4.29 -8.29
CA GLY A 156 6.52 4.24 -7.82
C GLY A 156 7.30 3.07 -8.38
N LEU A 157 8.63 3.14 -8.30
CA LEU A 157 9.53 2.07 -8.71
C LEU A 157 9.48 0.94 -7.66
N HIS A 158 9.27 -0.31 -8.10
CA HIS A 158 9.03 -1.46 -7.20
C HIS A 158 10.05 -1.55 -6.07
N SER A 159 9.57 -1.66 -4.83
CA SER A 159 10.39 -1.76 -3.61
C SER A 159 11.33 -0.60 -3.34
N HIS A 160 11.22 0.53 -4.06
CA HIS A 160 11.98 1.74 -3.76
C HIS A 160 11.23 2.58 -2.72
N LEU A 161 11.54 2.36 -1.44
CA LEU A 161 11.00 3.11 -0.30
C LEU A 161 12.13 3.90 0.39
N PRO A 162 12.34 5.19 0.05
CA PRO A 162 13.34 6.03 0.70
C PRO A 162 13.13 6.18 2.21
N THR A 163 11.88 6.10 2.66
CA THR A 163 11.52 6.14 4.08
C THR A 163 10.28 5.31 4.34
N LEU A 164 10.27 4.57 5.45
CA LEU A 164 9.09 3.83 5.91
C LEU A 164 7.93 4.76 6.33
N ARG A 165 8.19 6.06 6.52
CA ARG A 165 7.14 7.07 6.74
C ARG A 165 6.17 7.15 5.55
N MET A 166 6.61 6.82 4.34
CA MET A 166 5.71 6.78 3.17
C MET A 166 4.60 5.74 3.33
N ASN A 167 4.89 4.60 3.96
CA ASN A 167 3.89 3.56 4.20
C ASN A 167 2.82 4.05 5.19
N GLU A 168 3.25 4.67 6.28
CA GLU A 168 2.32 5.26 7.24
C GLU A 168 1.49 6.37 6.61
N GLY A 169 2.12 7.28 5.86
CA GLY A 169 1.44 8.37 5.16
C GLY A 169 0.42 7.85 4.15
N ALA A 170 0.69 6.72 3.49
CA ALA A 170 -0.27 6.07 2.59
C ALA A 170 -1.49 5.52 3.32
N LEU A 171 -1.31 4.87 4.47
CA LEU A 171 -2.43 4.43 5.31
C LEU A 171 -3.27 5.65 5.74
N SER A 172 -2.62 6.68 6.28
CA SER A 172 -3.29 7.92 6.70
C SER A 172 -4.06 8.57 5.54
N ALA A 173 -3.45 8.69 4.36
CA ALA A 173 -4.06 9.24 3.16
C ALA A 173 -5.31 8.45 2.73
N VAL A 174 -5.27 7.12 2.75
CA VAL A 174 -6.43 6.28 2.43
C VAL A 174 -7.53 6.45 3.46
N MET A 175 -7.20 6.52 4.76
CA MET A 175 -8.18 6.77 5.83
C MET A 175 -8.87 8.13 5.67
N MET A 176 -8.11 9.19 5.37
CA MET A 176 -8.66 10.52 5.07
C MET A 176 -9.56 10.49 3.83
N HIS A 177 -9.14 9.78 2.78
CA HIS A 177 -9.91 9.67 1.54
C HIS A 177 -11.22 8.88 1.74
N MET A 178 -11.19 7.82 2.55
CA MET A 178 -12.38 7.06 2.93
C MET A 178 -13.35 7.92 3.76
N GLN A 179 -12.84 8.66 4.75
CA GLN A 179 -13.67 9.58 5.54
C GLN A 179 -14.34 10.64 4.66
N MET A 180 -13.61 11.22 3.71
CA MET A 180 -14.16 12.18 2.75
C MET A 180 -15.30 11.59 1.93
N PHE A 181 -15.18 10.34 1.46
CA PHE A 181 -16.27 9.69 0.72
C PHE A 181 -17.47 9.37 1.60
N ASP A 182 -17.25 8.87 2.82
CA ASP A 182 -18.34 8.58 3.75
C ASP A 182 -19.10 9.86 4.16
N GLN A 183 -18.40 11.00 4.32
CA GLN A 183 -19.01 12.30 4.63
C GLN A 183 -19.82 12.88 3.45
N ASN A 184 -19.42 12.57 2.22
CA ASN A 184 -20.10 13.06 1.02
C ASN A 184 -21.20 12.12 0.52
N ASP A 185 -21.36 10.93 1.13
CA ASP A 185 -22.41 9.98 0.77
C ASP A 185 -23.70 10.31 1.56
N PRO A 186 -24.76 10.79 0.90
CA PRO A 186 -26.00 11.16 1.57
C PRO A 186 -26.75 9.96 2.17
N THR A 187 -26.39 8.74 1.77
CA THR A 187 -26.99 7.49 2.27
C THR A 187 -26.26 6.94 3.50
N MET A 188 -25.06 7.44 3.79
CA MET A 188 -24.27 6.99 4.93
C MET A 188 -24.66 7.76 6.18
N ASN A 189 -25.15 7.02 7.18
CA ASN A 189 -25.24 7.55 8.53
C ASN A 189 -23.82 7.57 9.13
N VAL A 190 -23.18 8.75 9.14
CA VAL A 190 -21.80 8.96 9.62
C VAL A 190 -21.66 8.81 11.14
N LYS A 191 -22.49 7.97 11.78
CA LYS A 191 -22.22 7.46 13.13
C LYS A 191 -20.76 7.03 13.17
N LYS A 192 -20.11 7.28 14.30
CA LYS A 192 -18.68 6.99 14.54
C LYS A 192 -18.34 5.58 14.04
N ARG A 193 -17.70 5.48 12.86
CA ARG A 193 -17.22 4.20 12.32
C ARG A 193 -15.98 3.78 13.09
N TYR A 194 -15.96 2.54 13.57
CA TYR A 194 -14.75 1.97 14.14
C TYR A 194 -13.72 1.70 13.04
N ARG A 195 -12.45 1.99 13.30
CA ARG A 195 -11.36 1.84 12.35
C ARG A 195 -10.31 0.92 12.94
N PHE A 196 -10.24 -0.28 12.39
CA PHE A 196 -9.23 -1.27 12.73
C PHE A 196 -8.21 -1.38 11.61
N ALA A 197 -6.98 -1.75 11.92
CA ALA A 197 -6.02 -2.10 10.89
C ALA A 197 -5.34 -3.43 11.20
N GLN A 198 -5.11 -4.20 10.15
CA GLN A 198 -4.40 -5.47 10.22
C GLN A 198 -3.25 -5.49 9.23
N GLY A 199 -2.08 -5.93 9.69
CA GLY A 199 -0.91 -6.05 8.82
C GLY A 199 0.08 -7.13 9.23
N ALA A 200 0.82 -7.65 8.26
CA ALA A 200 1.88 -8.63 8.47
C ALA A 200 3.25 -8.06 8.07
N SER A 201 4.34 -8.44 8.77
CA SER A 201 5.70 -8.01 8.43
C SER A 201 5.83 -6.47 8.31
N MET A 202 6.22 -5.94 7.14
CA MET A 202 6.25 -4.50 6.84
C MET A 202 4.87 -3.83 7.05
N GLY A 203 3.78 -4.51 6.71
CA GLY A 203 2.43 -4.01 6.96
C GLY A 203 2.10 -3.95 8.44
N GLY A 204 2.54 -4.95 9.22
CA GLY A 204 2.41 -4.95 10.67
C GLY A 204 3.18 -3.79 11.32
N PHE A 205 4.40 -3.52 10.85
CA PHE A 205 5.15 -2.32 11.25
C PHE A 205 4.38 -1.04 10.91
N THR A 206 3.84 -0.93 9.70
CA THR A 206 3.12 0.27 9.23
C THR A 206 1.93 0.59 10.13
N VAL A 207 1.14 -0.42 10.49
CA VAL A 207 -0.03 -0.29 11.34
C VAL A 207 0.35 0.17 12.76
N VAL A 208 1.35 -0.46 13.37
CA VAL A 208 1.84 -0.07 14.71
C VAL A 208 2.44 1.33 14.69
N TYR A 209 3.19 1.65 13.62
CA TYR A 209 3.81 2.96 13.48
C TYR A 209 2.75 4.07 13.33
N HIS A 210 1.70 3.83 12.55
CA HIS A 210 0.56 4.75 12.45
C HIS A 210 -0.12 4.94 13.81
N ALA A 211 -0.44 3.86 14.53
CA ALA A 211 -1.06 3.95 15.85
C ALA A 211 -0.20 4.72 16.87
N ALA A 212 1.13 4.58 16.81
CA ALA A 212 2.05 5.33 17.66
C ALA A 212 2.11 6.83 17.35
N LEU A 213 1.94 7.20 16.07
CA LEU A 213 1.98 8.59 15.60
C LEU A 213 0.63 9.31 15.77
N HIS A 214 -0.47 8.56 15.73
CA HIS A 214 -1.83 9.07 15.84
C HIS A 214 -2.54 8.40 17.02
N PRO A 215 -2.13 8.71 18.26
CA PRO A 215 -2.72 8.10 19.44
C PRO A 215 -4.24 8.41 19.51
N PRO A 216 -5.03 7.54 20.17
CA PRO A 216 -6.45 7.78 20.34
C PRO A 216 -6.71 9.11 21.06
N HIS A 217 -7.35 10.06 20.38
CA HIS A 217 -7.80 11.32 20.97
C HIS A 217 -9.32 11.49 20.87
N SER A 218 -9.85 12.20 21.86
CA SER A 218 -11.20 12.25 22.42
C SER A 218 -12.35 12.71 21.51
N SER A 219 -12.17 12.80 20.19
CA SER A 219 -13.21 13.27 19.27
C SER A 219 -13.55 12.26 18.17
N PRO A 220 -14.83 12.21 17.71
CA PRO A 220 -15.25 11.36 16.58
C PRO A 220 -14.57 11.69 15.24
N ALA A 221 -13.95 12.87 15.12
CA ALA A 221 -13.25 13.30 13.91
C ALA A 221 -11.80 12.77 13.82
N SER A 222 -11.26 12.22 14.91
CA SER A 222 -9.94 11.62 14.90
C SER A 222 -9.89 10.43 13.93
N LEU A 223 -8.85 10.39 13.10
CA LEU A 223 -8.52 9.26 12.23
C LEU A 223 -7.59 8.25 12.92
N ALA A 224 -7.53 8.26 14.26
CA ALA A 224 -6.86 7.22 15.01
C ALA A 224 -7.50 5.85 14.76
N LEU A 225 -6.70 4.80 14.90
CA LEU A 225 -7.15 3.41 14.88
C LEU A 225 -7.71 3.03 16.27
N ASP A 226 -8.87 2.37 16.30
CA ASP A 226 -9.48 1.88 17.53
C ASP A 226 -8.80 0.59 18.03
N ALA A 227 -8.31 -0.25 17.11
CA ALA A 227 -7.41 -1.36 17.45
C ALA A 227 -6.55 -1.79 16.25
N VAL A 228 -5.49 -2.53 16.56
CA VAL A 228 -4.57 -3.08 15.56
C VAL A 228 -4.37 -4.57 15.76
N ALA A 229 -4.30 -5.32 14.66
CA ALA A 229 -3.95 -6.74 14.65
C ALA A 229 -2.68 -6.93 13.81
N VAL A 230 -1.61 -7.45 14.41
CA VAL A 230 -0.32 -7.59 13.71
C VAL A 230 0.23 -9.00 13.77
N THR A 231 0.77 -9.45 12.64
CA THR A 231 1.42 -10.77 12.52
C THR A 231 2.88 -10.57 12.13
N ALA A 232 3.80 -11.09 12.96
CA ALA A 232 5.25 -10.98 12.76
C ALA A 232 5.72 -9.58 12.27
N PRO A 233 5.36 -8.49 12.97
CA PRO A 233 5.68 -7.14 12.50
C PRO A 233 7.20 -6.90 12.43
N MET A 234 7.63 -6.15 11.41
CA MET A 234 9.03 -5.74 11.24
C MET A 234 9.42 -4.65 12.26
N LEU A 235 9.69 -5.03 13.51
CA LEU A 235 9.97 -4.07 14.59
C LEU A 235 11.46 -3.75 14.75
N ARG A 236 12.34 -4.70 14.41
CA ARG A 236 13.78 -4.55 14.61
C ARG A 236 14.54 -5.34 13.55
N ILE A 237 15.70 -4.83 13.17
CA ILE A 237 16.68 -5.56 12.35
C ILE A 237 17.32 -6.65 13.22
N SER A 238 17.18 -7.92 12.82
CA SER A 238 17.82 -9.04 13.53
C SER A 238 19.35 -8.87 13.53
N SER A 239 19.98 -9.07 14.69
CA SER A 239 21.44 -9.02 14.83
C SER A 239 22.14 -10.04 13.95
N GLU A 240 21.51 -11.19 13.69
CA GLU A 240 22.06 -12.27 12.85
C GLU A 240 22.08 -11.90 11.36
N THR A 241 21.13 -11.07 10.94
CA THR A 241 21.00 -10.63 9.54
C THR A 241 21.67 -9.29 9.26
N ARG A 242 22.19 -8.62 10.30
CA ARG A 242 22.75 -7.28 10.16
C ARG A 242 24.07 -7.35 9.38
N PRO A 243 24.20 -6.60 8.26
CA PRO A 243 25.45 -6.57 7.54
C PRO A 243 26.56 -5.95 8.40
N ALA A 244 27.82 -6.28 8.10
CA ALA A 244 28.96 -5.66 8.74
C ALA A 244 28.88 -4.12 8.64
N THR A 245 29.33 -3.40 9.68
CA THR A 245 29.15 -1.94 9.79
C THR A 245 29.63 -1.17 8.55
N TRP A 246 30.75 -1.59 7.95
CA TRP A 246 31.27 -0.95 6.73
C TRP A 246 30.36 -1.15 5.51
N VAL A 247 29.68 -2.29 5.39
CA VAL A 247 28.70 -2.56 4.34
C VAL A 247 27.46 -1.68 4.55
N ASP A 248 26.99 -1.54 5.79
CA ASP A 248 25.88 -0.62 6.13
C ASP A 248 26.24 0.83 5.76
N THR A 249 27.46 1.28 6.11
CA THR A 249 27.94 2.63 5.78
C THR A 249 27.99 2.85 4.26
N ILE A 250 28.55 1.92 3.49
CA ILE A 250 28.57 2.00 2.03
C ILE A 250 27.15 2.05 1.48
N GLY A 251 26.25 1.19 1.98
CA GLY A 251 24.85 1.16 1.58
C GLY A 251 24.14 2.50 1.81
N ARG A 252 24.37 3.14 2.96
CA ARG A 252 23.81 4.46 3.27
C ARG A 252 24.34 5.55 2.33
N ILE A 253 25.63 5.55 2.02
CA ILE A 253 26.22 6.51 1.08
C ILE A 253 25.63 6.32 -0.33
N LEU A 254 25.57 5.06 -0.79
CA LEU A 254 24.98 4.72 -2.08
C LEU A 254 23.50 5.11 -2.13
N SER A 255 22.74 4.96 -1.04
CA SER A 255 21.32 5.33 -1.03
C SER A 255 21.05 6.81 -1.31
N CYS A 256 22.02 7.70 -1.07
CA CYS A 256 21.87 9.14 -1.30
C CYS A 256 21.76 9.52 -2.78
N PHE A 257 22.36 8.75 -3.69
CA PHE A 257 22.40 9.08 -5.12
C PHE A 257 22.06 7.91 -6.05
N ALA A 258 22.15 6.67 -5.54
CA ALA A 258 21.83 5.44 -6.24
C ALA A 258 20.77 4.63 -5.47
N GLY A 259 19.90 5.27 -4.67
CA GLY A 259 18.91 4.60 -3.82
C GLY A 259 17.85 3.76 -4.55
N ARG A 260 17.73 3.93 -5.88
CA ARG A 260 16.89 3.09 -6.75
C ARG A 260 17.59 1.83 -7.25
N LEU A 261 18.90 1.68 -6.99
CA LEU A 261 19.68 0.55 -7.45
C LEU A 261 19.39 -0.69 -6.60
N GLY A 262 18.88 -1.75 -7.23
CA GLY A 262 18.54 -3.02 -6.58
C GLY A 262 19.77 -3.86 -6.25
N LEU A 263 20.65 -3.38 -5.36
CA LEU A 263 21.92 -4.05 -5.01
C LEU A 263 21.75 -5.25 -4.07
N ILE A 264 20.64 -5.32 -3.33
CA ILE A 264 20.41 -6.33 -2.29
C ILE A 264 19.24 -7.20 -2.68
N ARG A 265 19.43 -8.53 -2.63
CA ARG A 265 18.32 -9.49 -2.71
C ARG A 265 17.44 -9.33 -1.47
N ALA A 266 16.14 -9.14 -1.68
CA ALA A 266 15.14 -8.90 -0.62
C ALA A 266 15.03 -10.03 0.43
N ILE A 267 15.58 -11.22 0.15
CA ILE A 267 15.61 -12.35 1.07
C ILE A 267 17.07 -12.68 1.40
N ARG A 268 17.48 -12.35 2.63
CA ARG A 268 18.68 -12.88 3.29
C ARG A 268 18.28 -13.32 4.69
N GLY A 269 17.95 -14.60 4.82
CA GLY A 269 17.66 -15.26 6.08
C GLY A 269 17.34 -16.73 5.83
N ASN A 270 17.58 -17.58 6.82
CA ASN A 270 16.92 -18.90 6.87
C ASN A 270 15.44 -18.59 7.02
N LEU A 271 14.66 -18.74 5.95
CA LEU A 271 13.21 -18.84 6.09
C LEU A 271 13.00 -19.98 7.09
N SER A 272 12.23 -19.75 8.16
CA SER A 272 11.71 -20.87 8.91
C SER A 272 10.85 -21.65 7.92
N ASP A 273 11.32 -22.83 7.48
CA ASP A 273 10.46 -23.74 6.76
C ASP A 273 9.29 -24.06 7.69
N ASP A 274 8.07 -23.78 7.24
CA ASP A 274 6.89 -24.28 7.94
C ASP A 274 7.06 -25.80 8.06
N PRO A 275 6.87 -26.40 9.25
CA PRO A 275 6.92 -27.84 9.36
C PRO A 275 5.90 -28.41 8.39
N MET A 276 6.36 -29.31 7.51
CA MET A 276 5.49 -30.04 6.59
C MET A 276 4.34 -30.63 7.41
N CYS A 277 3.14 -30.08 7.25
CA CYS A 277 1.94 -30.61 7.88
C CYS A 277 1.62 -31.90 7.11
N VAL A 278 2.20 -33.02 7.56
CA VAL A 278 1.85 -34.33 7.04
C VAL A 278 0.43 -34.58 7.52
N LEU A 279 -0.54 -34.41 6.63
CA LEU A 279 -1.87 -34.94 6.83
C LEU A 279 -1.72 -36.47 6.90
N THR A 280 -1.63 -37.01 8.11
CA THR A 280 -1.95 -38.41 8.35
C THR A 280 -3.41 -38.61 8.00
N VAL A 281 -3.64 -39.16 6.80
CA VAL A 281 -4.94 -39.70 6.35
C VAL A 281 -5.25 -40.96 7.15
#